data_AF-A0A672LX26-F1
#
_entry.id   AF-A0A672LX26-F1
#
_cell.length_a   1.000
_cell.length_b   1.000
_cell.length_c   1.000
_cell.angle_alpha   90.00
_cell.angle_beta   90.00
_cell.angle_gamma   90.00
#
_symmetry.space_group_name_H-M   'P 1'
#
loop_
_entity.id
_entity.type
_entity.pdbx_description
1 polymer ?
#
loop_
_entity_poly.entity_id
_entity_poly.type
_entity_poly.pdbx_seq_one_letter_code
_entity_poly.pdbx_strand_id
1 'polypeptide(L)'
;MLSASSSLSGKGPDKARLKGNSCWMPSTSANSWIQVNVGQLKKITGVVIQGCPSSDHWVTKFKIQTSTDGLSWKDYSSDGGEYPGSVDRTSPETRLLGTPISAQYVRVLPLEWNGQAGLRLDILGCLPDCELKRSLIQKMNHL
;
A
#
# COMPACT_ATOMS: atom_id res chain seq x y z
N MET A 1 8.87 -1.63 -7.10
CA MET A 1 10.04 -1.56 -6.19
C MET A 1 9.58 -1.02 -4.84
N LEU A 2 10.10 -1.55 -3.72
CA LEU A 2 9.77 -1.10 -2.37
C LEU A 2 10.92 -0.24 -1.80
N SER A 3 10.58 0.86 -1.12
CA SER A 3 11.52 1.69 -0.34
C SER A 3 10.83 2.20 0.91
N ALA A 4 11.58 2.68 1.90
CA ALA A 4 11.02 3.21 3.15
C ALA A 4 11.80 4.43 3.64
N SER A 5 11.18 5.21 4.53
CA SER A 5 11.82 6.34 5.21
C SER A 5 13.02 5.93 6.06
N SER A 6 12.88 4.81 6.76
CA SER A 6 13.86 4.25 7.68
C SER A 6 13.54 2.77 7.92
N SER A 7 14.47 2.03 8.53
CA SER A 7 14.25 0.60 8.85
C SER A 7 15.11 0.17 10.03
N LEU A 8 14.56 -0.66 10.91
CA LEU A 8 15.37 -1.43 11.86
C LEU A 8 16.25 -2.45 11.11
N SER A 9 17.35 -2.86 11.74
CA SER A 9 18.22 -3.91 11.19
C SER A 9 17.42 -5.19 10.91
N GLY A 10 17.53 -5.72 9.68
CA GLY A 10 16.79 -6.92 9.25
C GLY A 10 15.28 -6.72 9.01
N LYS A 11 14.76 -5.49 9.14
CA LYS A 11 13.34 -5.14 8.94
C LYS A 11 13.18 -4.11 7.81
N GLY A 12 13.95 -4.29 6.74
CA GLY A 12 13.95 -3.44 5.55
C GLY A 12 12.66 -3.51 4.72
N PRO A 13 12.49 -2.59 3.75
CA PRO A 13 11.31 -2.55 2.88
C PRO A 13 11.12 -3.83 2.05
N ASP A 14 12.20 -4.56 1.74
CA ASP A 14 12.15 -5.85 1.05
C ASP A 14 11.38 -6.92 1.85
N LYS A 15 11.25 -6.75 3.16
CA LYS A 15 10.50 -7.65 4.05
C LYS A 15 9.01 -7.34 4.12
N ALA A 16 8.55 -6.25 3.52
CA ALA A 16 7.16 -5.83 3.61
C ALA A 16 6.21 -6.51 2.62
N ARG A 17 6.62 -7.58 1.93
CA ARG A 17 5.73 -8.27 0.99
C ARG A 17 4.62 -8.98 1.73
N LEU A 18 3.38 -8.82 1.27
CA LEU A 18 2.22 -9.55 1.80
C LEU A 18 2.51 -11.06 1.84
N LYS A 19 2.08 -11.73 2.91
CA LYS A 19 2.35 -13.15 3.19
C LYS A 19 3.84 -13.55 3.28
N GLY A 20 4.77 -12.59 3.28
CA GLY A 20 6.18 -12.85 3.52
C GLY A 20 6.45 -13.32 4.95
N ASN A 21 7.62 -13.94 5.19
CA ASN A 21 8.01 -14.51 6.50
C ASN A 21 8.62 -13.48 7.48
N SER A 22 8.66 -12.21 7.10
CA SER A 22 9.10 -11.10 7.96
C SER A 22 8.21 -9.88 7.66
N CYS A 23 8.61 -8.71 8.14
CA CYS A 23 7.90 -7.45 7.91
C CYS A 23 8.90 -6.30 7.86
N TRP A 24 8.48 -5.18 7.28
CA TRP A 24 9.16 -3.90 7.48
C TRP A 24 8.81 -3.34 8.85
N MET A 25 9.78 -2.69 9.49
CA MET A 25 9.58 -1.86 10.68
C MET A 25 10.47 -0.63 10.57
N PRO A 26 9.93 0.59 10.72
CA PRO A 26 10.75 1.79 10.71
C PRO A 26 11.62 1.85 11.97
N SER A 27 12.80 2.47 11.87
CA SER A 27 13.65 2.74 13.04
C SER A 27 13.26 4.02 13.79
N THR A 28 12.34 4.80 13.23
CA THR A 28 11.80 6.04 13.78
C THR A 28 10.28 5.98 13.77
N SER A 29 9.61 6.50 14.80
CA SER A 29 8.15 6.50 14.88
C SER A 29 7.53 7.65 14.06
N ALA A 30 8.09 8.85 14.17
CA ALA A 30 7.54 10.05 13.56
C ALA A 30 7.70 10.05 12.03
N ASN A 31 6.62 10.35 11.31
CA ASN A 31 6.59 10.57 9.85
C ASN A 31 7.16 9.41 9.01
N SER A 32 7.13 8.19 9.55
CA SER A 32 7.62 7.02 8.84
C SER A 32 6.68 6.59 7.73
N TRP A 33 7.26 6.06 6.66
CA TRP A 33 6.51 5.60 5.50
C TRP A 33 7.21 4.41 4.84
N ILE A 34 6.40 3.54 4.25
CA ILE A 34 6.86 2.59 3.24
C ILE A 34 6.16 2.89 1.92
N GLN A 35 6.92 2.78 0.84
CA GLN A 35 6.53 3.19 -0.49
C GLN A 35 6.58 2.01 -1.45
N VAL A 36 5.56 1.94 -2.30
CA VAL A 36 5.50 1.03 -3.45
C VAL A 36 5.54 1.87 -4.73
N ASN A 37 6.57 1.68 -5.55
CA ASN A 37 6.55 2.08 -6.95
C ASN A 37 5.91 0.94 -7.76
N VAL A 38 4.73 1.20 -8.33
CA VAL A 38 3.95 0.23 -9.12
C VAL A 38 4.37 0.14 -10.59
N GLY A 39 5.44 0.85 -10.96
CA GLY A 39 6.17 0.75 -12.23
C GLY A 39 5.74 1.76 -13.30
N GLN A 40 4.45 2.11 -13.33
CA GLN A 40 3.86 3.09 -14.24
C GLN A 40 2.59 3.66 -13.60
N LEU A 41 2.02 4.70 -14.21
CA LEU A 41 0.76 5.26 -13.76
C LEU A 41 -0.36 4.19 -13.82
N LYS A 42 -0.99 3.93 -12.68
CA LYS A 42 -2.10 2.97 -12.54
C LYS A 42 -3.27 3.61 -11.79
N LYS A 43 -4.47 3.08 -12.02
CA LYS A 43 -5.63 3.37 -11.16
C LYS A 43 -5.51 2.50 -9.91
N ILE A 44 -5.17 3.13 -8.79
CA ILE A 44 -5.06 2.51 -7.47
C ILE A 44 -6.45 2.49 -6.84
N THR A 45 -6.87 1.31 -6.38
CA THR A 45 -8.22 1.08 -5.85
C THR A 45 -8.20 0.64 -4.38
N GLY A 46 -7.04 0.34 -3.83
CA GLY A 46 -6.93 -0.12 -2.45
C GLY A 46 -5.54 -0.56 -2.06
N VAL A 47 -5.40 -0.92 -0.79
CA VAL A 47 -4.22 -1.54 -0.22
C VAL A 47 -4.64 -2.78 0.56
N VAL A 48 -3.81 -3.81 0.55
CA VAL A 48 -3.91 -4.93 1.47
C VAL A 48 -2.75 -4.79 2.43
N ILE A 49 -3.01 -4.86 3.74
CA ILE A 49 -1.99 -4.77 4.79
C ILE A 49 -2.06 -5.99 5.71
N GLN A 50 -0.96 -6.28 6.38
CA GLN A 50 -0.86 -7.43 7.27
C GLN A 50 0.26 -7.16 8.30
N GLY A 51 0.11 -7.63 9.53
CA GLY A 51 1.11 -7.44 10.59
C GLY A 51 2.39 -8.27 10.39
N CYS A 52 3.26 -8.30 11.41
CA CYS A 52 4.53 -9.01 11.36
C CYS A 52 4.42 -10.49 11.78
N PRO A 53 4.74 -11.48 10.93
CA PRO A 53 4.46 -12.88 11.25
C PRO A 53 5.33 -13.44 12.40
N SER A 54 6.50 -12.84 12.65
CA SER A 54 7.48 -13.34 13.62
C SER A 54 7.30 -12.80 15.05
N SER A 55 6.38 -11.85 15.26
CA SER A 55 6.28 -11.08 16.52
C SER A 55 4.96 -10.32 16.58
N ASP A 56 4.46 -10.01 17.78
CA ASP A 56 3.20 -9.28 17.98
C ASP A 56 3.36 -7.78 17.70
N HIS A 57 3.59 -7.46 16.43
CA HIS A 57 3.81 -6.11 15.91
C HIS A 57 2.96 -5.88 14.67
N TRP A 58 2.11 -4.86 14.69
CA TRP A 58 1.29 -4.50 13.54
C TRP A 58 0.81 -3.04 13.62
N VAL A 59 0.60 -2.44 12.46
CA VAL A 59 0.00 -1.11 12.32
C VAL A 59 -1.52 -1.23 12.50
N THR A 60 -2.10 -0.47 13.44
CA THR A 60 -3.55 -0.45 13.74
C THR A 60 -4.27 0.72 13.09
N LYS A 61 -3.54 1.75 12.66
CA LYS A 61 -4.07 2.89 11.90
C LYS A 61 -2.99 3.46 11.00
N PHE A 62 -3.36 3.89 9.80
CA PHE A 62 -2.43 4.48 8.84
C PHE A 62 -3.09 5.53 7.95
N LYS A 63 -2.28 6.34 7.26
CA LYS A 63 -2.73 7.18 6.14
C LYS A 63 -2.03 6.79 4.83
N ILE A 64 -2.62 7.20 3.72
CA ILE A 64 -2.09 6.95 2.38
C ILE A 64 -1.64 8.27 1.75
N GLN A 65 -0.44 8.28 1.18
CA GLN A 65 0.00 9.32 0.26
C GLN A 65 0.23 8.74 -1.13
N THR A 66 -0.04 9.52 -2.15
CA THR A 66 0.19 9.11 -3.54
C THR A 66 1.02 10.14 -4.28
N SER A 67 1.70 9.68 -5.33
CA SER A 67 2.48 10.53 -6.22
C SER A 67 2.54 9.93 -7.63
N THR A 68 2.65 10.81 -8.62
CA THR A 68 2.86 10.46 -10.03
C THR A 68 4.33 10.55 -10.43
N ASP A 69 5.13 11.35 -9.74
CA ASP A 69 6.53 11.66 -10.07
C ASP A 69 7.54 11.17 -9.01
N GLY A 70 7.07 10.77 -7.83
CA GLY A 70 7.89 10.39 -6.68
C GLY A 70 8.46 11.58 -5.90
N LEU A 71 8.21 12.81 -6.35
CA LEU A 71 8.73 14.06 -5.78
C LEU A 71 7.63 14.81 -5.03
N SER A 72 6.47 14.97 -5.66
CA SER A 72 5.30 15.68 -5.13
C SER A 72 4.30 14.69 -4.57
N TRP A 73 3.96 14.83 -3.30
CA TRP A 73 3.10 13.89 -2.59
C TRP A 73 1.78 14.52 -2.19
N LYS A 74 0.69 13.77 -2.36
CA LYS A 74 -0.66 14.17 -1.97
C LYS A 74 -1.23 13.16 -0.97
N ASP A 75 -1.75 13.66 0.14
CA ASP A 75 -2.56 12.84 1.06
C ASP A 75 -3.83 12.39 0.33
N TYR A 76 -4.21 11.12 0.49
CA TYR A 76 -5.51 10.64 0.06
C TYR A 76 -6.51 10.73 1.22
N SER A 77 -7.27 11.82 1.22
CA SER A 77 -8.20 12.20 2.29
C SER A 77 -9.68 12.07 1.93
N SER A 78 -10.01 11.57 0.74
CA SER A 78 -11.42 11.45 0.28
C SER A 78 -12.29 10.59 1.20
N ASP A 79 -11.70 9.63 1.92
CA ASP A 79 -12.39 8.75 2.86
C ASP A 79 -12.11 9.13 4.33
N GLY A 80 -11.79 10.40 4.60
CA GLY A 80 -11.47 10.91 5.94
C GLY A 80 -9.97 10.91 6.28
N GLY A 81 -9.12 10.31 5.45
CA GLY A 81 -7.65 10.43 5.51
C GLY A 81 -6.93 9.47 6.46
N GLU A 82 -7.67 8.76 7.32
CA GLU A 82 -7.16 7.71 8.20
C GLU A 82 -7.87 6.39 7.92
N TYR A 83 -7.10 5.30 7.84
CA TYR A 83 -7.60 3.97 7.52
C TYR A 83 -7.32 3.00 8.67
N PRO A 84 -8.28 2.12 9.01
CA PRO A 84 -8.06 1.08 10.00
C PRO A 84 -6.98 0.12 9.51
N GLY A 85 -6.09 -0.26 10.42
CA GLY A 85 -4.93 -1.11 10.17
C GLY A 85 -5.25 -2.61 10.22
N SER A 86 -4.21 -3.39 10.53
CA SER A 86 -4.31 -4.80 10.88
C SER A 86 -4.89 -4.96 12.30
N VAL A 87 -5.63 -6.04 12.52
CA VAL A 87 -6.18 -6.41 13.84
C VAL A 87 -5.28 -7.37 14.61
N ASP A 88 -4.39 -8.06 13.90
CA ASP A 88 -3.42 -9.00 14.46
C ASP A 88 -2.14 -9.06 13.59
N ARG A 89 -1.22 -9.95 13.94
CA ARG A 89 0.08 -10.10 13.28
C ARG A 89 0.06 -10.85 11.92
N THR A 90 -1.03 -11.51 11.56
CA THR A 90 -1.09 -12.54 10.50
C THR A 90 -2.27 -12.42 9.54
N SER A 91 -3.39 -11.82 9.88
CA SER A 91 -4.58 -11.73 9.05
C SER A 91 -4.42 -10.60 8.03
N PRO A 92 -4.54 -10.86 6.71
CA PRO A 92 -4.54 -9.81 5.70
C PRO A 92 -5.82 -8.98 5.77
N GLU A 93 -5.67 -7.67 5.85
CA GLU A 93 -6.75 -6.70 5.91
C GLU A 93 -6.79 -5.87 4.62
N THR A 94 -7.91 -5.91 3.90
CA THR A 94 -8.10 -5.12 2.68
C THR A 94 -8.75 -3.78 3.01
N ARG A 95 -8.18 -2.69 2.50
CA ARG A 95 -8.74 -1.33 2.57
C ARG A 95 -8.89 -0.78 1.17
N LEU A 96 -10.14 -0.74 0.70
CA LEU A 96 -10.49 -0.14 -0.58
C LEU A 96 -10.54 1.38 -0.43
N LEU A 97 -10.13 2.07 -1.49
CA LEU A 97 -10.29 3.52 -1.60
C LEU A 97 -11.70 3.77 -2.17
N GLY A 98 -12.47 4.65 -1.53
CA GLY A 98 -13.80 5.04 -2.00
C GLY A 98 -13.76 5.69 -3.39
N THR A 99 -12.65 6.37 -3.72
CA THR A 99 -12.39 6.90 -5.06
C THR A 99 -11.06 6.37 -5.59
N PRO A 100 -11.03 5.71 -6.77
CA PRO A 100 -9.77 5.30 -7.40
C PRO A 100 -8.87 6.50 -7.74
N ILE A 101 -7.55 6.34 -7.59
CA ILE A 101 -6.56 7.41 -7.81
C ILE A 101 -5.56 6.98 -8.88
N SER A 102 -5.25 7.88 -9.82
CA SER A 102 -4.13 7.68 -10.74
C SER A 102 -2.80 7.99 -10.05
N ALA A 103 -1.99 6.97 -9.79
CA ALA A 103 -0.68 7.12 -9.14
C ALA A 103 0.33 6.06 -9.63
N GLN A 104 1.62 6.40 -9.57
CA GLN A 104 2.72 5.45 -9.78
C GLN A 104 3.37 5.06 -8.45
N TYR A 105 3.31 5.94 -7.46
CA TYR A 105 3.90 5.75 -6.16
C TYR A 105 2.81 5.83 -5.09
N VAL A 106 2.80 4.87 -4.20
CA VAL A 106 1.87 4.81 -3.06
C VAL A 106 2.70 4.65 -1.78
N ARG A 107 2.48 5.54 -0.81
CA ARG A 107 3.03 5.47 0.53
C ARG A 107 1.95 5.06 1.52
N VAL A 108 2.30 4.14 2.39
CA VAL A 108 1.55 3.83 3.62
C VAL A 108 2.35 4.42 4.78
N LEU A 109 1.69 5.28 5.55
CA LEU A 109 2.28 5.98 6.70
C LEU A 109 1.60 5.49 7.98
N PRO A 110 2.27 4.68 8.81
CA PRO A 110 1.74 4.25 10.10
C PRO A 110 1.43 5.45 10.99
N LEU A 111 0.27 5.42 11.66
CA LEU A 111 -0.16 6.42 12.63
C LEU A 111 -0.23 5.83 14.04
N GLU A 112 -0.79 4.63 14.17
CA GLU A 112 -0.90 3.88 15.42
C GLU A 112 -0.51 2.41 15.19
N TRP A 113 -0.02 1.74 16.23
CA TRP A 113 0.43 0.35 16.16
C TRP A 113 0.35 -0.38 17.50
N ASN A 114 0.29 -1.71 17.44
CA ASN A 114 0.54 -2.58 18.58
C ASN A 114 2.03 -2.95 18.64
N GLY A 115 2.70 -2.65 19.74
CA GLY A 115 4.13 -2.93 19.94
C GLY A 115 5.03 -2.05 19.06
N GLN A 116 5.20 -2.43 17.79
CA GLN A 116 5.97 -1.71 16.78
C GLN A 116 5.18 -1.63 15.47
N ALA A 117 5.51 -0.65 14.62
CA ALA A 117 4.88 -0.46 13.30
C ALA A 117 5.34 -1.52 12.27
N GLY A 118 5.08 -2.79 12.56
CA GLY A 118 5.33 -3.92 11.68
C GLY A 118 4.32 -3.98 10.54
N LEU A 119 4.80 -4.02 9.29
CA LEU A 119 3.91 -4.02 8.13
C LEU A 119 4.41 -4.95 7.02
N ARG A 120 3.45 -5.69 6.47
CA ARG A 120 3.47 -6.23 5.12
C ARG A 120 2.32 -5.62 4.34
N LEU A 121 2.48 -5.42 3.03
CA LEU A 121 1.48 -4.81 2.18
C LEU A 121 1.57 -5.27 0.73
N ASP A 122 0.44 -5.10 0.03
CA ASP A 122 0.35 -5.07 -1.43
C ASP A 122 -0.63 -3.95 -1.87
N ILE A 123 -0.47 -3.48 -3.10
CA ILE A 123 -1.31 -2.41 -3.68
C ILE A 123 -2.30 -3.03 -4.66
N LEU A 124 -3.57 -2.68 -4.52
CA LEU A 124 -4.64 -3.03 -5.45
C LEU A 124 -4.79 -1.94 -6.50
N GLY A 125 -4.86 -2.35 -7.76
CA GLY A 125 -5.08 -1.42 -8.87
C GLY A 125 -4.93 -2.09 -10.23
N CYS A 126 -5.18 -1.31 -11.28
CA CYS A 126 -5.16 -1.77 -12.66
C CYS A 126 -4.54 -0.70 -13.59
N LEU A 127 -4.24 -1.08 -14.83
CA LEU A 127 -3.81 -0.10 -15.82
C LEU A 127 -4.96 0.90 -16.09
N PRO A 128 -4.67 2.16 -16.43
CA PRO A 128 -5.71 3.15 -16.74
C PRO A 128 -6.70 2.64 -17.80
N ASP A 129 -6.19 1.85 -18.75
CA ASP A 129 -6.90 1.24 -19.88
C ASP A 129 -7.52 -0.14 -19.58
N CYS A 130 -7.57 -0.59 -18.31
CA CYS A 130 -8.20 -1.87 -17.97
C CYS A 130 -9.72 -1.95 -18.28
N GLU A 131 -10.32 -0.89 -18.83
CA GLU A 131 -11.67 -0.89 -19.43
C GLU A 131 -11.71 -1.14 -20.96
N LEU A 132 -10.57 -1.14 -21.69
CA LEU A 132 -10.57 -1.17 -23.17
C LEU A 132 -10.25 -2.52 -23.82
N LYS A 133 -10.06 -3.61 -23.05
CA LYS A 133 -10.05 -4.97 -23.64
C LYS A 133 -11.43 -5.62 -23.76
N ARG A 134 -12.49 -5.00 -23.22
CA ARG A 134 -13.88 -5.48 -23.44
C ARG A 134 -14.50 -4.93 -24.73
N SER A 135 -14.07 -3.77 -25.23
CA SER A 135 -14.68 -3.14 -26.42
C SER A 135 -14.06 -3.58 -27.77
N LEU A 136 -12.83 -4.10 -27.78
CA LEU A 136 -12.17 -4.55 -29.02
C LEU A 136 -12.61 -5.94 -29.48
N ILE A 137 -13.10 -6.80 -28.58
CA ILE A 137 -13.60 -8.14 -28.94
C ILE A 137 -15.02 -8.06 -29.52
N GLN A 138 -15.80 -7.03 -29.18
CA GLN A 138 -17.19 -6.92 -29.61
C GLN A 138 -17.37 -6.34 -31.03
N LYS A 139 -16.32 -5.76 -31.62
CA LYS A 139 -16.35 -5.19 -32.98
C LYS A 139 -15.87 -6.15 -34.09
N MET A 140 -15.41 -7.36 -33.74
CA MET A 140 -14.98 -8.37 -34.73
C MET A 140 -16.04 -9.45 -35.00
N ASN A 141 -17.23 -9.36 -34.39
CA ASN A 141 -18.32 -10.34 -34.59
C ASN A 141 -19.44 -9.82 -35.49
N HIS A 142 -19.21 -8.74 -36.25
CA HIS A 142 -20.20 -8.13 -37.14
C HIS A 142 -19.66 -7.70 -38.51
N LEU A 143 -18.63 -8.40 -39.02
CA LEU A 143 -18.28 -8.43 -40.44
C LEU A 143 -18.08 -9.87 -40.88
#